data_AF-A0A847SCF4-F1
#
_entry.id   AF-A0A847SCF4-F1
#
_cell.length_a   1.000
_cell.length_b   1.000
_cell.length_c   1.000
_cell.angle_alpha   90.00
_cell.angle_beta   90.00
_cell.angle_gamma   90.00
#
_symmetry.space_group_name_H-M   'P 1'
#
loop_
_entity.id
_entity.type
_entity.pdbx_description
1 polymer ?
#
loop_
_entity_poly.entity_id
_entity_poly.type
_entity_poly.pdbx_seq_one_letter_code
_entity_poly.pdbx_strand_id
1 'polypeptide(L)'
;MILACFIHSILSIYLQRSLSSPNLPLKENTPSGIRIMGILGLIFAFMLLMSGFVAVTIPAEQMKDLLKQLPPEQQASIQSDMFKLLGKICLFAGVVFILNINLSFRFLRQWQELHQGKEEDRE
;
A
#
# COMPACT_ATOMS: atom_id res chain seq x y z
N MET A 1 -3.49 8.10 -5.09
CA MET A 1 -2.94 6.81 -4.62
C MET A 1 -2.74 6.75 -3.10
N ILE A 2 -2.04 7.72 -2.49
CA ILE A 2 -1.80 7.71 -1.03
C ILE A 2 -3.13 7.69 -0.23
N LEU A 3 -4.12 8.50 -0.64
CA LEU A 3 -5.48 8.46 -0.06
C LEU A 3 -6.17 7.09 -0.19
N ALA A 4 -5.96 6.37 -1.30
CA ALA A 4 -6.57 5.05 -1.51
C ALA A 4 -5.97 4.02 -0.54
N CYS A 5 -4.66 4.08 -0.28
CA CYS A 5 -4.02 3.24 0.73
C CYS A 5 -4.51 3.56 2.15
N PHE A 6 -4.75 4.85 2.43
CA PHE A 6 -5.27 5.30 3.72
C PHE A 6 -6.72 4.85 3.93
N ILE A 7 -7.57 4.99 2.91
CA ILE A 7 -8.95 4.51 2.92
C ILE A 7 -8.99 2.98 3.06
N HIS A 8 -8.09 2.27 2.38
CA HIS A 8 -7.97 0.81 2.52
C HIS A 8 -7.58 0.40 3.94
N SER A 9 -6.63 1.10 4.58
CA SER A 9 -6.30 0.88 6.00
C SER A 9 -7.48 1.17 6.93
N ILE A 10 -8.23 2.25 6.69
CA ILE A 10 -9.43 2.58 7.49
C ILE A 10 -10.49 1.50 7.30
N LEU A 11 -10.79 1.08 6.06
CA LEU A 11 -11.73 0.00 5.78
C LEU A 11 -11.30 -1.32 6.41
N SER A 12 -9.99 -1.62 6.42
CA SER A 12 -9.43 -2.79 7.11
C SER A 12 -9.70 -2.76 8.60
N ILE A 13 -9.53 -1.61 9.25
CA ILE A 13 -9.82 -1.41 10.67
C ILE A 13 -11.34 -1.54 10.95
N TYR A 14 -12.18 -0.99 10.08
CA TYR A 14 -13.63 -1.16 10.17
C TYR A 14 -14.05 -2.62 10.00
N LEU A 15 -13.40 -3.36 9.09
CA LEU A 15 -13.62 -4.77 8.86
C LEU A 15 -13.23 -5.61 10.10
N GLN A 16 -12.08 -5.31 10.71
CA GLN A 16 -11.65 -5.93 11.98
C GLN A 16 -12.63 -5.66 13.12
N ARG A 17 -13.15 -4.42 13.21
CA ARG A 17 -14.19 -4.09 14.20
C ARG A 17 -15.51 -4.82 13.95
N SER A 18 -15.94 -4.95 12.69
CA SER A 18 -17.14 -5.72 12.32
C SER A 18 -16.98 -7.21 12.64
N LEU A 19 -15.80 -7.79 12.38
CA LEU A 19 -15.48 -9.16 12.80
C LEU A 19 -15.50 -9.35 14.32
N SER A 20 -15.04 -8.35 15.08
CA SER A 20 -15.04 -8.42 16.56
C SER A 20 -16.40 -8.05 17.20
N SER A 21 -17.36 -7.52 16.43
CA SER A 21 -18.67 -7.08 16.93
C SER A 21 -19.75 -7.37 15.87
N PRO A 22 -20.48 -8.50 15.98
CA PRO A 22 -21.43 -8.96 14.96
C PRO A 22 -22.68 -8.08 14.78
N ASN A 23 -22.86 -7.03 15.60
CA ASN A 23 -23.97 -6.06 15.49
C ASN A 23 -23.69 -4.89 14.52
N LEU A 24 -22.51 -4.81 13.91
CA LEU A 24 -22.16 -3.79 12.93
C LEU A 24 -22.06 -4.42 11.53
N PRO A 25 -23.17 -4.53 10.78
CA PRO A 25 -23.12 -4.97 9.39
C PRO A 25 -22.32 -3.95 8.59
N LEU A 26 -21.34 -4.43 7.81
CA LEU A 26 -20.65 -3.60 6.84
C LEU A 26 -21.64 -3.17 5.77
N LYS A 27 -21.47 -1.94 5.26
CA LYS A 27 -22.27 -1.44 4.14
C LYS A 27 -22.07 -2.38 2.94
N GLU A 28 -23.14 -2.69 2.20
CA GLU A 28 -23.13 -3.63 1.07
C GLU A 28 -22.03 -3.36 0.03
N ASN A 29 -21.62 -2.09 -0.11
CA ASN A 29 -20.61 -1.64 -1.06
C ASN A 29 -19.15 -1.76 -0.54
N THR A 30 -18.95 -2.07 0.74
CA THR A 30 -17.62 -2.10 1.38
C THR A 30 -16.73 -3.24 0.86
N PRO A 31 -17.21 -4.48 0.62
CA PRO A 31 -16.39 -5.58 0.08
C PRO A 31 -15.80 -5.28 -1.30
N SER A 32 -16.61 -4.74 -2.21
CA SER A 32 -16.19 -4.33 -3.55
C SER A 32 -15.21 -3.17 -3.50
N GLY A 33 -15.42 -2.21 -2.59
CA GLY A 33 -14.52 -1.09 -2.35
C GLY A 33 -13.13 -1.54 -1.87
N ILE A 34 -13.04 -2.50 -0.94
CA ILE A 34 -11.76 -3.06 -0.48
C ILE A 34 -11.02 -3.73 -1.63
N ARG A 35 -11.71 -4.50 -2.48
CA ARG A 35 -11.07 -5.19 -3.59
C ARG A 35 -10.46 -4.22 -4.61
N ILE A 36 -11.24 -3.23 -5.06
CA ILE A 36 -10.78 -2.26 -6.06
C ILE A 36 -9.65 -1.39 -5.50
N MET A 37 -9.81 -0.89 -4.27
CA MET A 37 -8.77 -0.06 -3.63
C MET A 37 -7.51 -0.86 -3.30
N GLY A 38 -7.65 -2.15 -2.95
CA GLY A 38 -6.52 -3.05 -2.71
C GLY A 38 -5.70 -3.30 -3.98
N ILE A 39 -6.35 -3.53 -5.13
CA ILE A 39 -5.65 -3.70 -6.42
C ILE A 39 -4.90 -2.42 -6.80
N LEU A 40 -5.55 -1.25 -6.71
CA LEU A 40 -4.89 0.03 -6.97
C LEU A 40 -3.73 0.30 -6.00
N GLY A 41 -3.89 -0.09 -4.73
CA GLY A 41 -2.86 -0.03 -3.72
C GLY A 41 -1.66 -0.94 -4.03
N LEU A 42 -1.89 -2.13 -4.57
CA LEU A 42 -0.81 -3.06 -4.96
C LEU A 42 0.00 -2.51 -6.12
N ILE A 43 -0.66 -1.92 -7.13
CA ILE A 43 0.03 -1.26 -8.24
C ILE A 43 0.90 -0.13 -7.72
N PHE A 44 0.38 0.69 -6.80
CA PHE A 44 1.16 1.76 -6.17
C PHE A 44 2.35 1.24 -5.37
N ALA A 45 2.14 0.20 -4.56
CA ALA A 45 3.20 -0.39 -3.76
C ALA A 45 4.29 -1.01 -4.64
N PHE A 46 3.91 -1.62 -5.77
CA PHE A 46 4.84 -2.15 -6.76
C PHE A 46 5.65 -1.02 -7.42
N MET A 47 5.02 0.08 -7.80
CA MET A 47 5.73 1.26 -8.32
C MET A 47 6.73 1.80 -7.28
N LEU A 48 6.34 1.90 -6.01
CA LEU A 48 7.22 2.31 -4.91
C LEU A 48 8.42 1.38 -4.75
N LEU A 49 8.21 0.06 -4.86
CA LEU A 49 9.30 -0.91 -4.81
C LEU A 49 10.27 -0.74 -5.98
N MET A 50 9.76 -0.59 -7.20
CA MET A 50 10.61 -0.39 -8.38
C MET A 50 11.39 0.92 -8.28
N SER A 51 10.73 2.02 -7.90
CA SER A 51 11.39 3.32 -7.71
C SER A 51 12.44 3.26 -6.61
N GLY A 52 12.13 2.62 -5.48
CA GLY A 52 13.07 2.45 -4.37
C GLY A 52 14.25 1.55 -4.74
N PHE A 53 14.01 0.47 -5.51
CA PHE A 53 15.04 -0.42 -5.99
C PHE A 53 16.02 0.32 -6.90
N VAL A 54 15.52 1.02 -7.93
CA VAL A 54 16.33 1.84 -8.83
C VAL A 54 17.15 2.87 -8.04
N ALA A 55 16.53 3.54 -7.07
CA ALA A 55 17.19 4.56 -6.28
C ALA A 55 18.36 4.02 -5.42
N VAL A 56 18.27 2.77 -4.96
CA VAL A 56 19.33 2.12 -4.17
C VAL A 56 20.41 1.51 -5.06
N THR A 57 20.06 1.03 -6.26
CA THR A 57 21.00 0.35 -7.16
C THR A 57 21.75 1.28 -8.11
N ILE A 58 21.30 2.53 -8.29
CA ILE A 58 21.99 3.50 -9.15
C ILE A 58 23.43 3.72 -8.65
N PRO A 59 24.46 3.52 -9.52
CA PRO A 59 25.84 3.85 -9.20
C PRO A 59 26.02 5.34 -8.92
N ALA A 60 26.94 5.68 -8.01
CA ALA A 60 27.19 7.08 -7.64
C ALA A 60 27.66 7.95 -8.82
N GLU A 61 28.39 7.36 -9.77
CA GLU A 61 28.83 8.02 -11.02
C GLU A 61 27.62 8.43 -11.88
N GLN A 62 26.69 7.51 -12.13
CA GLN A 62 25.47 7.81 -12.89
C GLN A 62 24.57 8.82 -12.17
N MET A 63 24.52 8.76 -10.83
CA MET A 63 23.79 9.75 -10.05
C MET A 63 24.37 11.15 -10.23
N LYS A 64 25.69 11.30 -10.24
CA LYS A 64 26.35 12.60 -10.47
C LYS A 64 26.00 13.16 -11.84
N ASP A 65 25.94 12.33 -12.87
CA ASP A 65 25.59 12.80 -14.21
C ASP A 65 24.10 13.17 -14.33
N LEU A 66 23.21 12.49 -13.60
CA LEU A 66 21.81 12.89 -13.45
C LEU A 66 21.66 14.20 -12.65
N LEU A 67 22.47 14.38 -11.60
CA LEU A 67 22.52 15.62 -10.81
C LEU A 67 22.99 16.80 -11.66
N LYS A 68 23.98 16.61 -12.54
CA LYS A 68 24.47 17.63 -13.49
C LYS A 68 23.39 18.16 -14.44
N GLN A 69 22.35 17.36 -14.71
CA GLN A 69 21.22 17.77 -15.55
C GLN A 69 20.18 18.61 -14.80
N LEU A 70 20.25 18.68 -13.46
CA LEU A 70 19.35 19.48 -12.65
C LEU A 70 19.85 20.94 -12.52
N PRO A 71 18.94 21.90 -12.32
CA PRO A 71 19.31 23.28 -12.01
C PRO A 71 20.28 23.38 -10.82
N PRO A 72 21.23 24.33 -10.81
CA PRO A 72 22.24 24.46 -9.77
C PRO A 72 21.65 24.64 -8.36
N GLU A 73 20.45 25.23 -8.25
CA GLU A 73 19.74 25.38 -6.97
C GLU A 73 19.26 24.04 -6.38
N GLN A 74 18.97 23.04 -7.23
CA GLN A 74 18.56 21.70 -6.80
C GLN A 74 19.75 20.77 -6.58
N GLN A 75 20.86 20.97 -7.31
CA GLN A 75 22.10 20.21 -7.12
C GLN A 75 22.68 20.35 -5.71
N ALA A 76 22.65 21.54 -5.12
CA ALA A 76 23.17 21.78 -3.78
C ALA A 76 22.36 21.08 -2.68
N SER A 77 21.08 20.78 -2.95
CA SER A 77 20.15 20.19 -1.98
C SER A 77 20.15 18.66 -1.99
N ILE A 78 20.48 18.03 -3.13
CA ILE A 78 20.41 16.58 -3.28
C ILE A 78 21.77 15.94 -2.96
N GLN A 79 21.98 15.58 -1.70
CA GLN A 79 23.07 14.68 -1.32
C GLN A 79 22.76 13.24 -1.78
N SER A 80 23.77 12.58 -2.37
CA SER A 80 23.60 11.20 -2.89
C SER A 80 23.14 10.20 -1.82
N ASP A 81 23.53 10.45 -0.57
CA ASP A 81 23.16 9.61 0.57
C ASP A 81 21.69 9.80 0.97
N MET A 82 21.14 11.02 0.85
CA MET A 82 19.70 11.26 1.04
C MET A 82 18.88 10.53 -0.01
N PHE A 83 19.34 10.47 -1.26
CA PHE A 83 18.61 9.77 -2.32
C PHE A 83 18.58 8.25 -2.07
N LYS A 84 19.70 7.66 -1.64
CA LYS A 84 19.74 6.24 -1.25
C LYS A 84 18.89 5.95 -0.02
N LEU A 85 18.89 6.86 0.97
CA LEU A 85 18.03 6.74 2.14
C LEU A 85 16.54 6.78 1.75
N LEU A 86 16.17 7.71 0.87
CA LEU A 86 14.81 7.81 0.34
C LEU A 86 14.42 6.53 -0.42
N GLY A 87 15.32 5.98 -1.23
CA GLY A 87 15.12 4.69 -1.91
C GLY A 87 14.85 3.54 -0.93
N LYS A 88 15.60 3.46 0.17
CA LYS A 88 15.37 2.47 1.24
C LYS A 88 14.02 2.67 1.92
N ILE A 89 13.62 3.91 2.19
CA ILE A 89 12.31 4.24 2.79
C ILE A 89 11.18 3.83 1.83
N CYS A 90 11.30 4.13 0.53
CA CYS A 90 10.33 3.71 -0.48
C CYS A 90 10.19 2.19 -0.57
N LEU A 91 11.31 1.45 -0.53
CA LEU A 91 11.30 -0.01 -0.47
C LEU A 91 10.55 -0.53 0.77
N PHE A 92 10.90 -0.01 1.94
CA PHE A 92 10.26 -0.40 3.20
C PHE A 92 8.76 -0.10 3.18
N ALA A 93 8.37 1.10 2.75
CA ALA A 93 6.97 1.50 2.62
C ALA A 93 6.20 0.59 1.65
N GLY A 94 6.80 0.26 0.49
CA GLY A 94 6.22 -0.66 -0.48
C GLY A 94 5.91 -2.04 0.11
N VAL A 95 6.85 -2.62 0.87
CA VAL A 95 6.64 -3.90 1.57
C VAL A 95 5.52 -3.80 2.59
N VAL A 96 5.50 -2.74 3.41
CA VAL A 96 4.45 -2.53 4.42
C VAL A 96 3.07 -2.41 3.77
N PHE A 97 2.95 -1.70 2.65
CA PHE A 97 1.69 -1.60 1.92
C PHE A 97 1.23 -2.94 1.36
N ILE A 98 2.12 -3.73 0.76
CA ILE A 98 1.79 -5.06 0.24
C ILE A 98 1.28 -5.97 1.36
N LEU A 99 1.96 -5.99 2.50
CA LEU A 99 1.54 -6.77 3.67
C LEU A 99 0.16 -6.34 4.16
N ASN A 100 -0.05 -5.03 4.34
CA ASN A 100 -1.34 -4.47 4.75
C ASN A 100 -2.47 -4.89 3.79
N ILE A 101 -2.22 -4.79 2.48
CA ILE A 101 -3.20 -5.16 1.47
C ILE A 101 -3.54 -6.66 1.51
N ASN A 102 -2.53 -7.53 1.63
CA ASN A 102 -2.74 -8.97 1.79
C ASN A 102 -3.55 -9.31 3.05
N LEU A 103 -3.25 -8.66 4.18
CA LEU A 103 -3.99 -8.86 5.42
C LEU A 103 -5.47 -8.46 5.26
N SER A 104 -5.75 -7.31 4.64
CA SER A 104 -7.14 -6.89 4.40
C SER A 104 -7.89 -7.83 3.45
N PHE A 105 -7.23 -8.37 2.42
CA PHE A 105 -7.84 -9.39 1.57
C PHE A 105 -8.16 -10.67 2.35
N ARG A 106 -7.25 -11.09 3.22
CA ARG A 106 -7.46 -12.26 4.08
C ARG A 106 -8.62 -12.07 5.06
N PHE A 107 -8.70 -10.90 5.71
CA PHE A 107 -9.83 -10.58 6.59
C PHE A 107 -11.13 -10.45 5.81
N LEU A 108 -11.10 -9.88 4.59
CA LEU A 108 -12.28 -9.78 3.74
C LEU A 108 -12.81 -11.16 3.39
N ARG A 109 -11.92 -12.08 3.02
CA ARG A 109 -12.28 -13.47 2.75
C ARG A 109 -12.90 -14.16 3.96
N GLN A 110 -12.26 -14.02 5.13
CA GLN A 110 -12.79 -14.57 6.39
C GLN A 110 -14.18 -14.01 6.74
N TRP A 111 -14.40 -12.71 6.52
CA TRP A 111 -15.70 -12.08 6.74
C TRP A 111 -16.78 -12.62 5.78
N GLN A 112 -16.43 -12.83 4.51
CA GLN A 112 -17.34 -13.42 3.52
C GLN A 112 -17.72 -14.86 3.88
N GLU A 113 -16.75 -15.69 4.27
CA GLU A 113 -16.98 -17.08 4.71
C GLU A 113 -17.91 -17.14 5.94
N LEU A 114 -17.74 -16.23 6.91
CA LEU A 114 -18.60 -16.12 8.11
C LEU A 114 -20.04 -15.67 7.82
N HIS A 115 -20.27 -14.92 6.73
CA HIS A 115 -21.61 -14.44 6.36
C HIS A 115 -22.32 -15.39 5.40
N GLN A 116 -21.60 -16.03 4.47
CA GLN A 116 -22.16 -17.05 3.58
C GLN A 116 -22.57 -18.32 4.34
N GLY A 117 -21.74 -18.80 5.28
CA GLY A 117 -22.12 -19.95 6.11
C GLY A 117 -23.32 -19.69 7.05
N LYS A 118 -23.65 -18.41 7.31
CA LYS A 118 -24.83 -18.02 8.10
C LYS A 118 -26.12 -17.93 7.27
N GLU A 119 -26.01 -17.84 5.95
CA GLU A 119 -27.17 -17.84 5.04
C GLU A 119 -27.57 -19.28 4.69
N GLU A 120 -26.61 -20.20 4.50
CA GLU A 120 -26.89 -21.63 4.27
C GLU A 120 -27.56 -22.31 5.48
N ASP A 121 -27.25 -21.92 6.72
CA ASP A 121 -27.91 -22.45 7.93
C ASP A 121 -29.34 -21.90 8.16
N ARG A 122 -29.81 -20.96 7.33
CA ARG A 122 -31.16 -20.35 7.44
C ARG A 122 -32.14 -20.78 6.33
N GLU A 123 -31.69 -21.56 5.36
CA GLU A 123 -32.56 -22.23 4.36
C GLU A 123 -32.91 -23.66 4.79
#